data_AF-A0A2V8XK85-F1
#
_entry.id   AF-A0A2V8XK85-F1
#
_cell.length_a   1.000
_cell.length_b   1.000
_cell.length_c   1.000
_cell.angle_alpha   90.00
_cell.angle_beta   90.00
_cell.angle_gamma   90.00
#
_symmetry.space_group_name_H-M   'P 1'
#
loop_
_entity.id
_entity.type
_entity.pdbx_description
1 polymer ?
#
loop_
_entity_poly.entity_id
_entity_poly.type
_entity_poly.pdbx_seq_one_letter_code
_entity_poly.pdbx_strand_id
1 'polypeptide(L)'
;MFLVTAALIFGQARSPVQLKAAEEPASCNLASLPSDIQSRLKKDFSSWKIQEPENLNENARKTWAGRKPPACPSIAVGLFQNTKTASYAVLLVPVDHPDGAYRLLVFSRKAGEPSYEPTVVEQFDDHGASNYFVRKVPISDFFSVESKKKFQVQATEAIEMIDSAEQEYGAGIYFWSNGRFRHEPVDD
;
A
#
# COMPACT_ATOMS: atom_id res chain seq x y z
N MET A 1 -3.58 -34.50 -60.37
CA MET A 1 -4.57 -33.81 -59.52
C MET A 1 -4.15 -34.04 -58.08
N PHE A 2 -3.51 -33.03 -57.48
CA PHE A 2 -2.94 -33.08 -56.12
C PHE A 2 -3.98 -32.61 -55.10
N LEU A 3 -4.15 -33.35 -54.00
CA LEU A 3 -4.87 -32.89 -52.80
C LEU A 3 -3.86 -32.83 -51.66
N VAL A 4 -3.50 -31.61 -51.27
CA VAL A 4 -2.68 -31.32 -50.08
C VAL A 4 -3.65 -30.82 -49.02
N THR A 5 -3.87 -31.60 -47.96
CA THR A 5 -4.60 -31.19 -46.76
C THR A 5 -3.67 -30.36 -45.87
N ALA A 6 -3.94 -29.06 -45.75
CA ALA A 6 -3.29 -28.18 -44.79
C ALA A 6 -3.96 -28.32 -43.42
N ALA A 7 -3.21 -28.84 -42.43
CA ALA A 7 -3.63 -28.81 -41.04
C ALA A 7 -3.35 -27.42 -40.44
N LEU A 8 -4.40 -26.72 -40.01
CA LEU A 8 -4.31 -25.49 -39.24
C LEU A 8 -3.90 -25.82 -37.80
N ILE A 9 -2.67 -25.47 -37.43
CA ILE A 9 -2.23 -25.48 -36.03
C ILE A 9 -2.84 -24.25 -35.36
N PHE A 10 -3.92 -24.46 -34.60
CA PHE A 10 -4.43 -23.46 -33.66
C PHE A 10 -3.40 -23.28 -32.55
N GLY A 11 -2.59 -22.23 -32.65
CA GLY A 11 -1.80 -21.74 -31.51
C GLY A 11 -2.76 -21.35 -30.39
N GLN A 12 -2.66 -22.04 -29.25
CA GLN A 12 -3.36 -21.67 -28.04
C GLN A 12 -2.96 -20.24 -27.66
N ALA A 13 -3.88 -19.30 -27.84
CA ALA A 13 -3.79 -17.99 -27.22
C ALA A 13 -3.74 -18.22 -25.70
N ARG A 14 -2.58 -17.95 -25.09
CA ARG A 14 -2.48 -17.83 -23.63
C ARG A 14 -3.49 -16.78 -23.22
N SER A 15 -4.52 -17.21 -22.49
CA SER A 15 -5.46 -16.30 -21.85
C SER A 15 -4.65 -15.30 -21.01
N PRO A 16 -4.93 -13.99 -21.09
CA PRO A 16 -4.26 -13.03 -20.23
C PRO A 16 -4.54 -13.44 -18.79
N VAL A 17 -3.48 -13.64 -18.00
CA VAL A 17 -3.60 -13.80 -16.55
C VAL A 17 -4.23 -12.52 -16.04
N GLN A 18 -5.52 -12.57 -15.75
CA GLN A 18 -6.25 -11.48 -15.13
C GLN A 18 -5.70 -11.38 -13.71
N LEU A 19 -4.76 -10.44 -13.52
CA LEU A 19 -4.27 -10.04 -12.20
C LEU A 19 -5.51 -9.60 -11.40
N LYS A 20 -6.00 -10.48 -10.53
CA LYS A 20 -7.04 -10.13 -9.57
C LYS A 20 -6.46 -8.98 -8.76
N ALA A 21 -7.10 -7.82 -8.82
CA ALA A 21 -6.71 -6.67 -8.01
C ALA A 21 -6.58 -7.18 -6.56
N ALA A 22 -5.43 -6.92 -5.95
CA ALA A 22 -5.23 -7.34 -4.58
C ALA A 22 -6.24 -6.57 -3.71
N GLU A 23 -7.11 -7.32 -3.05
CA GLU A 23 -8.21 -6.79 -2.28
C GLU A 23 -7.67 -6.30 -0.93
N GLU A 24 -8.06 -5.09 -0.53
CA GLU A 24 -7.67 -4.55 0.76
C GLU A 24 -8.42 -5.29 1.87
N PRO A 25 -7.77 -5.59 3.00
CA PRO A 25 -8.44 -6.32 4.07
C PRO A 25 -9.48 -5.43 4.77
N ALA A 26 -10.63 -6.01 5.06
CA ALA A 26 -11.69 -5.34 5.82
C ALA A 26 -11.32 -5.09 7.30
N SER A 27 -10.31 -5.79 7.82
CA SER A 27 -9.90 -5.73 9.23
C SER A 27 -8.42 -5.37 9.38
N CYS A 28 -8.08 -4.54 10.37
CA CYS A 28 -6.69 -4.19 10.72
C CYS A 28 -6.00 -5.23 11.59
N ASN A 29 -6.10 -6.52 11.25
CA ASN A 29 -5.48 -7.57 12.04
C ASN A 29 -4.32 -8.22 11.30
N LEU A 30 -3.35 -8.73 12.07
CA LEU A 30 -2.19 -9.42 11.52
C LEU A 30 -2.59 -10.62 10.65
N ALA A 31 -3.69 -11.30 11.00
CA ALA A 31 -4.18 -12.48 10.29
C ALA A 31 -4.65 -12.18 8.85
N SER A 32 -4.94 -10.92 8.52
CA SER A 32 -5.33 -10.51 7.17
C SER A 32 -4.16 -10.34 6.20
N LEU A 33 -2.92 -10.46 6.69
CA LEU A 33 -1.71 -10.34 5.89
C LEU A 33 -1.16 -11.72 5.47
N PRO A 34 -0.41 -11.80 4.35
CA PRO A 34 0.38 -12.99 4.00
C PRO A 34 1.25 -13.52 5.15
N SER A 35 1.37 -14.84 5.27
CA SER A 35 2.06 -15.49 6.41
C SER A 35 3.54 -15.12 6.55
N ASP A 36 4.23 -14.83 5.44
CA ASP A 36 5.59 -14.33 5.45
C ASP A 36 5.68 -12.91 6.02
N ILE A 37 4.75 -12.02 5.66
CA ILE A 37 4.63 -10.69 6.29
C ILE A 37 4.32 -10.82 7.78
N GLN A 38 3.40 -11.70 8.17
CA GLN A 38 3.09 -11.94 9.59
C GLN A 38 4.34 -12.37 10.36
N SER A 39 5.12 -13.28 9.78
CA SER A 39 6.35 -13.79 10.40
C SER A 39 7.41 -12.69 10.54
N ARG A 40 7.56 -11.85 9.51
CA ARG A 40 8.47 -10.68 9.56
C ARG A 40 8.06 -9.69 10.63
N LEU A 41 6.78 -9.32 10.71
CA LEU A 41 6.27 -8.42 11.73
C LEU A 41 6.53 -8.97 13.15
N LYS A 42 6.22 -10.24 13.40
CA LYS A 42 6.47 -10.88 14.70
C LYS A 42 7.95 -10.95 15.07
N LYS A 43 8.84 -11.06 14.09
CA LYS A 43 10.29 -11.22 14.32
C LYS A 43 10.99 -9.87 14.48
N ASP A 44 10.76 -8.97 13.55
CA ASP A 44 11.56 -7.76 13.36
C ASP A 44 10.86 -6.52 13.98
N PHE A 45 9.55 -6.60 14.25
CA PHE A 45 8.72 -5.50 14.76
C PHE A 45 7.84 -5.93 15.94
N SER A 46 8.34 -6.81 16.82
CA SER A 46 7.55 -7.41 17.92
C SER A 46 7.03 -6.42 18.97
N SER A 47 7.67 -5.25 19.11
CA SER A 47 7.21 -4.14 19.98
C SER A 47 6.19 -3.22 19.31
N TRP A 48 5.78 -3.54 18.08
CA TRP A 48 4.84 -2.77 17.28
C TRP A 48 3.63 -3.63 16.91
N LYS A 49 2.50 -2.97 16.68
CA LYS A 49 1.27 -3.59 16.15
C LYS A 49 0.73 -2.77 14.99
N ILE A 50 -0.11 -3.39 14.17
CA ILE A 50 -0.89 -2.67 13.15
C ILE A 50 -1.82 -1.73 13.91
N GLN A 51 -1.88 -0.46 13.48
CA GLN A 51 -2.78 0.49 14.10
C GLN A 51 -4.24 0.07 13.85
N GLU A 52 -5.03 -0.02 14.91
CA GLU A 52 -6.43 -0.44 14.81
C GLU A 52 -7.34 0.80 14.75
N PRO A 53 -8.57 0.71 14.18
CA PRO A 53 -9.47 1.86 14.08
C PRO A 53 -9.77 2.55 15.43
N GLU A 54 -9.77 1.78 16.52
CA GLU A 54 -9.91 2.26 17.89
C GLU A 54 -8.71 3.08 18.40
N ASN A 55 -7.54 2.94 17.78
CA ASN A 55 -6.35 3.73 18.10
C ASN A 55 -6.35 5.09 17.39
N LEU A 56 -7.23 5.30 16.41
CA LEU A 56 -7.45 6.62 15.83
C LEU A 56 -8.14 7.55 16.82
N ASN A 57 -7.76 8.82 16.78
CA ASN A 57 -8.48 9.88 17.48
C ASN A 57 -9.90 10.06 16.88
N GLU A 58 -10.74 10.86 17.52
CA GLU A 58 -12.12 11.05 17.08
C GLU A 58 -12.22 11.67 15.67
N ASN A 59 -11.39 12.67 15.36
CA ASN A 59 -11.41 13.36 14.07
C ASN A 59 -10.98 12.43 12.93
N ALA A 60 -9.83 11.79 13.04
CA ALA A 60 -9.31 10.81 12.10
C ALA A 60 -10.29 9.66 11.86
N ARG A 61 -10.93 9.15 12.91
CA ARG A 61 -11.96 8.12 12.76
C ARG A 61 -13.19 8.60 11.98
N LYS A 62 -13.66 9.83 12.23
CA LYS A 62 -14.77 10.45 11.49
C LYS A 62 -14.41 10.71 10.03
N THR A 63 -13.23 11.26 9.78
CA THR A 63 -12.69 11.50 8.43
C THR A 63 -12.60 10.19 7.65
N TRP A 64 -11.97 9.18 8.25
CA TRP A 64 -11.88 7.84 7.67
C TRP A 64 -13.27 7.27 7.36
N ALA A 65 -14.20 7.24 8.33
CA ALA A 65 -15.55 6.72 8.12
C ALA A 65 -16.35 7.51 7.06
N GLY A 66 -16.18 8.83 7.00
CA GLY A 66 -16.84 9.72 6.05
C GLY A 66 -16.45 9.43 4.59
N ARG A 67 -15.24 8.91 4.36
CA ARG A 67 -14.78 8.45 3.04
C ARG A 67 -15.40 7.12 2.60
N LYS A 68 -16.23 6.50 3.45
CA LYS A 68 -16.85 5.17 3.25
C LYS A 68 -15.85 4.09 2.76
N PRO A 69 -14.64 3.99 3.36
CA PRO A 69 -13.63 3.07 2.89
C PRO A 69 -14.09 1.63 3.16
N PRO A 70 -13.96 0.72 2.19
CA PRO A 70 -14.25 -0.70 2.39
C PRO A 70 -13.21 -1.42 3.26
N ALA A 71 -12.11 -0.74 3.61
CA ALA A 71 -10.89 -1.35 4.12
C ALA A 71 -10.39 -0.75 5.44
N CYS A 72 -9.50 -1.50 6.09
CA CYS A 72 -8.74 -1.10 7.26
C CYS A 72 -8.01 0.25 7.06
N PRO A 73 -8.04 1.20 8.02
CA PRO A 73 -7.31 2.48 7.96
C PRO A 73 -5.78 2.35 7.96
N SER A 74 -5.23 1.17 8.21
CA SER A 74 -3.80 0.99 8.49
C SER A 74 -3.14 -0.03 7.57
N ILE A 75 -3.87 -0.57 6.60
CA ILE A 75 -3.36 -1.49 5.60
C ILE A 75 -3.87 -1.06 4.22
N ALA A 76 -2.94 -0.75 3.33
CA ALA A 76 -3.25 -0.53 1.91
C ALA A 76 -2.55 -1.58 1.06
N VAL A 77 -3.26 -2.15 0.07
CA VAL A 77 -2.74 -3.22 -0.79
C VAL A 77 -2.82 -2.81 -2.25
N GLY A 78 -1.66 -2.67 -2.88
CA GLY A 78 -1.58 -2.12 -4.23
C GLY A 78 -0.26 -2.36 -4.96
N LEU A 79 -0.25 -1.91 -6.20
CA LEU A 79 0.84 -1.91 -7.16
C LEU A 79 1.74 -0.69 -6.96
N PHE A 80 2.29 -0.55 -5.74
CA PHE A 80 3.02 0.65 -5.29
C PHE A 80 4.42 0.78 -5.88
N GLN A 81 5.04 -0.33 -6.34
CA GLN A 81 6.41 -0.35 -6.87
C GLN A 81 6.50 -0.75 -8.34
N ASN A 82 5.59 -1.60 -8.80
CA ASN A 82 5.54 -2.07 -10.17
C ASN A 82 4.10 -2.48 -10.51
N THR A 83 3.84 -2.77 -11.78
CA THR A 83 2.49 -3.04 -12.29
C THR A 83 2.06 -4.51 -12.20
N LYS A 84 2.86 -5.37 -11.56
CA LYS A 84 2.67 -6.83 -11.61
C LYS A 84 2.49 -7.47 -10.23
N THR A 85 3.13 -6.93 -9.21
CA THR A 85 3.20 -7.58 -7.90
C THR A 85 2.63 -6.66 -6.83
N ALA A 86 1.61 -7.16 -6.13
CA ALA A 86 1.02 -6.46 -5.01
C ALA A 86 2.03 -6.31 -3.86
N SER A 87 2.04 -5.11 -3.29
CA SER A 87 2.79 -4.71 -2.11
C SER A 87 1.80 -4.33 -1.00
N TYR A 88 2.23 -4.45 0.26
CA TYR A 88 1.40 -4.16 1.42
C TYR A 88 2.00 -3.00 2.18
N ALA A 89 1.31 -1.87 2.20
CA ALA A 89 1.62 -0.77 3.09
C ALA A 89 0.94 -1.04 4.43
N VAL A 90 1.68 -0.92 5.53
CA VAL A 90 1.19 -1.19 6.88
C VAL A 90 1.63 -0.05 7.79
N LEU A 91 0.67 0.61 8.42
CA LEU A 91 0.92 1.61 9.46
C LEU A 91 1.00 0.90 10.82
N LEU A 92 2.16 0.97 11.45
CA LEU A 92 2.43 0.39 12.74
C LEU A 92 2.52 1.45 13.83
N VAL A 93 2.12 1.06 15.04
CA VAL A 93 2.23 1.85 16.27
C VAL A 93 2.79 0.99 17.41
N PRO A 94 3.40 1.58 18.46
CA PRO A 94 3.87 0.82 19.62
C PRO A 94 2.73 0.06 20.28
N VAL A 95 3.01 -1.15 20.77
CA VAL A 95 2.01 -1.98 21.46
C VAL A 95 1.49 -1.28 22.72
N ASP A 96 2.39 -0.74 23.53
CA ASP A 96 2.06 -0.18 24.85
C ASP A 96 1.52 1.26 24.78
N HIS A 97 1.96 2.03 23.79
CA HIS A 97 1.62 3.44 23.63
C HIS A 97 1.28 3.74 22.17
N PRO A 98 0.09 3.34 21.67
CA PRO A 98 -0.25 3.42 20.26
C PRO A 98 -0.21 4.82 19.65
N ASP A 99 -0.35 5.87 20.46
CA ASP A 99 -0.29 7.25 19.97
C ASP A 99 1.13 7.85 19.96
N GLY A 100 2.12 7.16 20.56
CA GLY A 100 3.43 7.75 20.87
C GLY A 100 4.46 7.71 19.73
N ALA A 101 4.20 6.97 18.65
CA ALA A 101 5.06 6.89 17.47
C ALA A 101 4.33 6.15 16.33
N TYR A 102 4.81 6.30 15.09
CA TYR A 102 4.40 5.43 14.00
C TYR A 102 5.56 4.97 13.11
N ARG A 103 5.32 3.87 12.38
CA ARG A 103 6.13 3.42 11.25
C ARG A 103 5.22 3.08 10.08
N LEU A 104 5.45 3.71 8.93
CA LEU A 104 4.86 3.27 7.66
C LEU A 104 5.83 2.29 6.99
N LEU A 105 5.46 1.02 6.95
CA LEU A 105 6.20 -0.02 6.25
C LEU A 105 5.57 -0.31 4.90
N VAL A 106 6.39 -0.62 3.90
CA VAL A 106 5.93 -1.28 2.67
C VAL A 106 6.63 -2.60 2.50
N PHE A 107 5.85 -3.68 2.50
CA PHE A 107 6.30 -5.02 2.19
C PHE A 107 6.19 -5.27 0.70
N SER A 108 7.30 -5.64 0.08
CA SER A 108 7.33 -5.93 -1.35
C SER A 108 8.13 -7.17 -1.71
N ARG A 109 7.81 -7.75 -2.87
CA ARG A 109 8.56 -8.85 -3.45
C ARG A 109 9.33 -8.35 -4.65
N LYS A 110 10.63 -8.65 -4.70
CA LYS A 110 11.38 -8.51 -5.94
C LYS A 110 10.91 -9.54 -6.94
N ALA A 111 11.07 -9.23 -8.23
CA ALA A 111 10.70 -10.16 -9.29
C ALA A 111 11.50 -11.47 -9.13
N GLY A 112 10.79 -12.59 -9.00
CA GLY A 112 11.39 -13.91 -8.84
C GLY A 112 11.71 -14.30 -7.38
N GLU A 113 11.51 -13.41 -6.41
CA GLU A 113 11.69 -13.73 -4.99
C GLU A 113 10.36 -14.15 -4.33
N PRO A 114 10.35 -15.21 -3.50
CA PRO A 114 9.13 -15.73 -2.91
C PRO A 114 8.68 -14.94 -1.66
N SER A 115 9.58 -14.22 -0.99
CA SER A 115 9.34 -13.58 0.30
C SER A 115 9.14 -12.07 0.18
N TYR A 116 8.19 -11.55 0.95
CA TYR A 116 8.06 -10.12 1.19
C TYR A 116 9.21 -9.59 2.07
N GLU A 117 9.82 -8.49 1.65
CA GLU A 117 10.82 -7.76 2.42
C GLU A 117 10.26 -6.38 2.83
N PRO A 118 10.40 -5.99 4.11
CA PRO A 118 9.94 -4.69 4.60
C PRO A 118 10.88 -3.56 4.16
N THR A 119 10.30 -2.43 3.79
CA THR A 119 10.98 -1.14 3.70
C THR A 119 10.30 -0.17 4.64
N VAL A 120 11.03 0.45 5.57
CA VAL A 120 10.51 1.59 6.34
C VAL A 120 10.46 2.77 5.39
N VAL A 121 9.26 3.22 5.07
CA VAL A 121 9.02 4.35 4.16
C VAL A 121 8.96 5.66 4.93
N GLU A 122 8.35 5.63 6.10
CA GLU A 122 8.33 6.75 7.02
C GLU A 122 8.36 6.29 8.47
N GLN A 123 8.92 7.14 9.32
CA GLN A 123 8.86 6.98 10.76
C GLN A 123 8.68 8.33 11.44
N PHE A 124 7.94 8.31 12.54
CA PHE A 124 7.82 9.42 13.45
C PHE A 124 7.87 8.88 14.87
N ASP A 125 8.68 9.52 15.71
CA ASP A 125 9.04 9.06 17.06
C ASP A 125 8.50 10.00 18.14
N ASP A 126 7.39 10.66 17.84
CA ASP A 126 6.68 11.56 18.74
C ASP A 126 5.17 11.28 18.70
N HIS A 127 4.45 11.90 19.63
CA HIS A 127 3.01 11.75 19.82
C HIS A 127 2.19 12.22 18.60
N GLY A 128 0.99 11.65 18.44
CA GLY A 128 0.04 12.01 17.40
C GLY A 128 -0.16 10.95 16.32
N ALA A 129 0.34 9.73 16.51
CA ALA A 129 0.11 8.63 15.56
C ALA A 129 -1.40 8.36 15.32
N SER A 130 -2.24 8.62 16.33
CA SER A 130 -3.70 8.50 16.25
C SER A 130 -4.36 9.46 15.24
N ASN A 131 -3.65 10.48 14.75
CA ASN A 131 -4.12 11.38 13.71
C ASN A 131 -4.06 10.76 12.31
N TYR A 132 -3.24 9.73 12.13
CA TYR A 132 -2.86 9.24 10.81
C TYR A 132 -3.60 7.99 10.38
N PHE A 133 -3.95 7.91 9.10
CA PHE A 133 -4.37 6.67 8.46
C PHE A 133 -3.89 6.62 7.01
N VAL A 134 -3.87 5.44 6.41
CA VAL A 134 -3.42 5.22 5.04
C VAL A 134 -4.52 4.64 4.16
N ARG A 135 -4.44 4.94 2.87
CA ARG A 135 -5.22 4.25 1.84
C ARG A 135 -4.43 4.14 0.55
N LYS A 136 -4.92 3.27 -0.32
CA LYS A 136 -4.49 3.22 -1.71
C LYS A 136 -5.21 4.27 -2.54
N VAL A 137 -4.46 4.89 -3.45
CA VAL A 137 -5.01 5.81 -4.46
C VAL A 137 -4.40 5.56 -5.84
N PRO A 138 -5.13 5.85 -6.93
CA PRO A 138 -4.55 5.90 -8.26
C PRO A 138 -3.47 6.99 -8.35
N ILE A 139 -2.28 6.64 -8.87
CA ILE A 139 -1.20 7.62 -9.03
C ILE A 139 -1.54 8.69 -10.09
N SER A 140 -2.56 8.45 -10.94
CA SER A 140 -3.09 9.43 -11.89
C SER A 140 -3.76 10.63 -11.24
N ASP A 141 -4.23 10.48 -10.01
CA ASP A 141 -4.97 11.54 -9.33
C ASP A 141 -4.02 12.66 -8.88
N PHE A 142 -2.73 12.33 -8.74
CA PHE A 142 -1.68 13.24 -8.26
C PHE A 142 -0.60 13.55 -9.31
N PHE A 143 -0.37 12.64 -10.28
CA PHE A 143 0.68 12.82 -11.28
C PHE A 143 0.12 12.83 -12.70
N SER A 144 0.35 13.94 -13.41
CA SER A 144 0.14 14.00 -14.86
C SER A 144 1.07 13.03 -15.59
N VAL A 145 0.76 12.71 -16.85
CA VAL A 145 1.63 11.87 -17.70
C VAL A 145 3.05 12.43 -17.79
N GLU A 146 3.18 13.76 -17.84
CA GLU A 146 4.47 14.46 -17.88
C GLU A 146 5.22 14.30 -16.56
N SER A 147 4.56 14.50 -15.42
CA SER A 147 5.15 14.31 -14.10
C SER A 147 5.58 12.85 -13.88
N LYS A 148 4.76 11.86 -14.28
CA LYS A 148 5.14 10.43 -14.20
C LYS A 148 6.41 10.13 -15.00
N LYS A 149 6.55 10.69 -16.20
CA LYS A 149 7.77 10.56 -17.01
C LYS A 149 8.97 11.22 -16.33
N LYS A 150 8.81 12.48 -15.87
CA LYS A 150 9.87 13.24 -15.19
C LYS A 150 10.39 12.53 -13.95
N PHE A 151 9.49 11.99 -13.14
CA PHE A 151 9.82 11.28 -11.91
C PHE A 151 10.01 9.77 -12.11
N GLN A 152 9.95 9.26 -13.34
CA GLN A 152 10.12 7.84 -13.66
C GLN A 152 9.22 6.92 -12.81
N VAL A 153 7.97 7.35 -12.60
CA VAL A 153 6.98 6.60 -11.82
C VAL A 153 6.37 5.51 -12.69
N GLN A 154 6.69 4.26 -12.36
CA GLN A 154 6.20 3.09 -13.09
C GLN A 154 4.99 2.42 -12.40
N ALA A 155 4.83 2.67 -11.10
CA ALA A 155 3.68 2.22 -10.33
C ALA A 155 2.37 2.82 -10.88
N THR A 156 1.26 2.10 -10.71
CA THR A 156 -0.08 2.58 -11.08
C THR A 156 -0.85 3.12 -9.88
N GLU A 157 -0.43 2.77 -8.69
CA GLU A 157 -1.08 3.10 -7.42
C GLU A 157 -0.04 3.73 -6.48
N ALA A 158 -0.51 4.56 -5.56
CA ALA A 158 0.27 5.22 -4.52
C ALA A 158 -0.34 4.92 -3.15
N ILE A 159 0.42 5.22 -2.11
CA ILE A 159 -0.08 5.22 -0.74
C ILE A 159 -0.34 6.67 -0.39
N GLU A 160 -1.56 6.98 0.02
CA GLU A 160 -1.88 8.26 0.62
C GLU A 160 -1.91 8.06 2.14
N MET A 161 -1.09 8.83 2.85
CA MET A 161 -1.17 8.95 4.31
C MET A 161 -1.85 10.27 4.62
N ILE A 162 -2.90 10.20 5.42
CA ILE A 162 -3.73 11.34 5.78
C ILE A 162 -3.42 11.69 7.23
N ASP A 163 -3.03 12.93 7.47
CA ASP A 163 -3.00 13.57 8.79
C ASP A 163 -4.35 14.27 9.02
N SER A 164 -5.11 13.74 9.96
CA SER A 164 -6.40 14.30 10.35
C SER A 164 -6.34 14.84 11.79
N ALA A 165 -5.29 15.60 12.12
CA ALA A 165 -5.23 16.39 13.34
C ALA A 165 -6.39 17.40 13.42
N GLU A 166 -6.71 17.87 14.63
CA GLU A 166 -7.89 18.73 14.88
C GLU A 166 -7.79 20.13 14.25
N GLN A 167 -6.59 20.59 13.92
CA GLN A 167 -6.32 21.98 13.50
C GLN A 167 -5.79 22.09 12.07
N GLU A 168 -5.22 21.03 11.52
CA GLU A 168 -4.62 21.00 10.19
C GLU A 168 -4.94 19.65 9.54
N TYR A 169 -5.40 19.70 8.29
CA TYR A 169 -5.56 18.51 7.46
C TYR A 169 -4.43 18.51 6.44
N GLY A 170 -3.66 17.44 6.42
CA GLY A 170 -2.59 17.24 5.45
C GLY A 170 -2.66 15.85 4.86
N ALA A 171 -2.23 15.70 3.61
CA ALA A 171 -2.01 14.39 3.03
C ALA A 171 -0.62 14.32 2.41
N GLY A 172 0.01 13.16 2.54
CA GLY A 172 1.28 12.82 1.90
C GLY A 172 1.06 11.69 0.91
N ILE A 173 1.52 11.85 -0.34
CA ILE A 173 1.47 10.80 -1.34
C ILE A 173 2.83 10.14 -1.46
N TYR A 174 2.90 8.86 -1.09
CA TYR A 174 4.07 8.02 -1.20
C TYR A 174 4.03 7.21 -2.48
N PHE A 175 5.08 7.34 -3.29
CA PHE A 175 5.20 6.71 -4.59
C PHE A 175 6.61 6.18 -4.82
N TRP A 176 6.72 5.12 -5.62
CA TRP A 176 8.00 4.56 -6.01
C TRP A 176 8.60 5.29 -7.20
N SER A 177 9.83 5.77 -7.05
CA SER A 177 10.58 6.47 -8.08
C SER A 177 12.06 6.20 -7.90
N ASN A 178 12.76 5.86 -8.99
CA ASN A 178 14.21 5.65 -9.01
C ASN A 178 14.71 4.65 -7.94
N GLY A 179 13.98 3.56 -7.71
CA GLY A 179 14.42 2.50 -6.81
C GLY A 179 14.19 2.75 -5.32
N ARG A 180 13.41 3.78 -4.96
CA ARG A 180 13.02 4.06 -3.57
C ARG A 180 11.62 4.69 -3.47
N PHE A 181 11.03 4.64 -2.29
CA PHE A 181 9.86 5.45 -1.99
C PHE A 181 10.25 6.92 -1.84
N ARG A 182 9.41 7.79 -2.39
CA ARG A 182 9.43 9.24 -2.20
C ARG A 182 8.05 9.67 -1.73
N HIS A 183 7.95 10.83 -1.10
CA HIS A 183 6.68 11.44 -0.77
C HIS A 183 6.66 12.89 -1.21
N GLU A 184 5.47 13.42 -1.49
CA GLU A 184 5.21 14.84 -1.69
C GLU A 184 3.93 15.18 -0.90
N PRO A 185 3.86 16.35 -0.23
CA PRO A 185 2.63 16.82 0.38
C PRO A 185 1.60 17.14 -0.71
N VAL A 186 0.33 16.92 -0.40
CA VAL A 186 -0.80 17.26 -1.28
C VAL A 186 -1.88 17.97 -0.47
N ASP A 187 -2.52 18.94 -1.11
CA ASP A 187 -3.77 19.51 -0.63
C ASP A 187 -4.89 18.50 -0.96
N ASP A 188 -5.77 18.21 -0.01
CA ASP A 188 -6.94 17.34 -0.18
C ASP A 188 -8.22 18.15 -0.37
#